data_AF-A0A3P7MG61-F1
#
_entry.id   AF-A0A3P7MG61-F1
#
_cell.length_a   1.000
_cell.length_b   1.000
_cell.length_c   1.000
_cell.angle_alpha   90.00
_cell.angle_beta   90.00
_cell.angle_gamma   90.00
#
_symmetry.space_group_name_H-M   'P 1'
#
loop_
_entity.id
_entity.type
_entity.pdbx_description
1 polymer ?
#
loop_
_entity_poly.entity_id
_entity_poly.type
_entity_poly.pdbx_seq_one_letter_code
_entity_poly.pdbx_strand_id
1 'polypeptide(L)'
;MDAEKFSQFFGDCPTFHIPGRTFPVDIQFSKAPVMDYVDAAVKQSIQVHLGAPEGDILIFMTGQEDIEVTCELIAERLGNLEEAPPLSVLPIYSQLPSDLQAKIFQKAENGIRKCVVATNIAETSLTVDGIRYVIDAGYCKLKVFNPKIGMDALQLFPISQANANQRAGRAGRTGPGVSYRLYTIGQFEEEMLTSTVPEIQRTNLANVVLLLKSLGVRDLMRFHFMDPPPQDNILNSMCQLWVFGALDNTGNLTQLGRQMVEFPLDPALSKLLLVACEMGCSEEALTIVSMLSVPSIFFRPK
;
A
#
# COMPACT_ATOMS: atom_id res chain seq x y z
N MET A 1 -14.49 0.91 6.45
CA MET A 1 -14.71 -0.54 6.29
C MET A 1 -16.19 -0.71 6.07
N ASP A 2 -16.59 -1.33 4.97
CA ASP A 2 -18.00 -1.45 4.59
C ASP A 2 -18.63 -2.65 5.33
N ALA A 3 -19.04 -2.44 6.58
CA ALA A 3 -19.57 -3.51 7.42
C ALA A 3 -20.86 -4.13 6.84
N GLU A 4 -21.64 -3.35 6.09
CA GLU A 4 -22.87 -3.80 5.45
C GLU A 4 -22.57 -4.80 4.35
N LYS A 5 -21.57 -4.52 3.50
CA LYS A 5 -21.13 -5.46 2.46
C LYS A 5 -20.71 -6.82 3.03
N PHE A 6 -19.96 -6.80 4.14
CA PHE A 6 -19.57 -8.03 4.85
C PHE A 6 -20.80 -8.76 5.42
N SER A 7 -21.71 -8.02 6.05
CA SER A 7 -22.95 -8.58 6.61
C SER A 7 -23.77 -9.29 5.53
N GLN A 8 -24.04 -8.62 4.41
CA GLN A 8 -24.78 -9.17 3.27
C GLN A 8 -24.12 -10.42 2.70
N PHE A 9 -22.79 -10.39 2.51
CA PHE A 9 -22.05 -11.53 1.96
C PHE A 9 -22.10 -12.77 2.87
N PHE A 10 -22.08 -12.58 4.19
CA PHE A 10 -22.14 -13.65 5.18
C PHE A 10 -23.57 -13.97 5.67
N GLY A 11 -24.60 -13.66 4.86
CA GLY A 11 -25.99 -14.02 5.14
C GLY A 11 -26.65 -13.11 6.17
N ASP A 12 -26.51 -11.80 5.98
CA ASP A 12 -27.06 -10.74 6.84
C ASP A 12 -26.67 -10.89 8.31
N CYS A 13 -25.39 -11.22 8.54
CA CYS A 13 -24.90 -11.45 9.90
C CYS A 13 -24.93 -10.14 10.72
N PRO A 14 -25.25 -10.18 12.03
CA PRO A 14 -25.35 -8.97 12.84
C PRO A 14 -24.04 -8.19 12.88
N THR A 15 -24.13 -6.86 12.74
CA THR A 15 -22.98 -5.95 12.84
C THR A 15 -22.95 -5.30 14.22
N PHE A 16 -21.76 -5.19 14.81
CA PHE A 16 -21.54 -4.47 16.06
C PHE A 16 -20.55 -3.34 15.82
N HIS A 17 -21.00 -2.10 15.97
CA HIS A 17 -20.16 -0.93 15.81
C HIS A 17 -19.55 -0.53 17.15
N ILE A 18 -18.23 -0.60 17.27
CA ILE A 18 -17.50 -0.06 18.42
C ILE A 18 -17.25 1.43 18.14
N PRO A 19 -17.83 2.36 18.92
CA PRO A 19 -17.57 3.77 18.73
C PRO A 19 -16.08 4.03 18.97
N GLY A 20 -15.40 4.52 17.93
CA GLY A 20 -13.97 4.83 17.98
C GLY A 20 -13.67 5.89 19.04
N ARG A 21 -12.52 5.78 19.71
CA ARG A 21 -12.01 6.77 20.67
C ARG A 21 -11.15 7.84 19.98
N THR A 22 -11.54 8.29 18.80
CA THR A 22 -10.83 9.34 18.07
C THR A 22 -11.34 10.71 18.49
N PHE A 23 -10.43 11.60 18.83
CA PHE A 23 -10.70 13.02 19.03
C PHE A 23 -11.07 13.69 17.71
N PRO A 24 -11.76 14.84 17.75
CA PRO A 24 -12.13 15.57 16.53
C PRO A 24 -10.88 15.98 15.73
N VAL A 25 -10.97 15.84 14.41
CA VAL A 25 -9.93 16.26 13.46
C VAL A 25 -10.51 17.33 12.55
N ASP A 26 -9.90 18.51 12.52
CA ASP A 26 -10.25 19.57 11.58
C ASP A 26 -9.68 19.23 10.19
N ILE A 27 -10.51 19.30 9.15
CA ILE A 27 -10.13 18.93 7.79
C ILE A 27 -10.00 20.20 6.94
N GLN A 28 -8.80 20.44 6.42
CA GLN A 28 -8.51 21.60 5.58
C GLN A 28 -8.14 21.13 4.18
N PHE A 29 -8.87 21.62 3.18
CA PHE A 29 -8.60 21.31 1.77
C PHE A 29 -7.83 22.45 1.10
N SER A 30 -7.06 22.12 0.08
CA SER A 30 -6.47 23.14 -0.79
C SER A 30 -7.56 23.91 -1.54
N LYS A 31 -7.35 25.22 -1.71
CA LYS A 31 -8.27 26.09 -2.47
C LYS A 31 -8.20 25.85 -3.98
N ALA A 32 -7.07 25.36 -4.47
CA ALA A 32 -6.84 25.10 -5.89
C ALA A 32 -6.11 23.75 -6.07
N PRO A 33 -6.23 23.10 -7.25
CA PRO A 33 -5.50 21.88 -7.55
C PRO A 33 -3.98 22.11 -7.40
N VAL A 34 -3.31 21.18 -6.73
CA VAL A 34 -1.88 21.23 -6.47
C VAL A 34 -1.14 20.45 -7.56
N MET A 35 -0.27 21.13 -8.31
CA MET A 35 0.51 20.52 -9.38
C MET A 35 1.74 19.76 -8.85
N ASP A 36 2.41 20.34 -7.85
CA ASP A 36 3.57 19.74 -7.19
C ASP A 36 3.23 19.47 -5.72
N TYR A 37 2.80 18.24 -5.45
CA TYR A 37 2.41 17.83 -4.10
C TYR A 37 3.61 17.69 -3.15
N VAL A 38 4.83 17.50 -3.66
CA VAL A 38 6.05 17.42 -2.84
C VAL A 38 6.35 18.80 -2.29
N ASP A 39 6.48 19.80 -3.16
CA ASP A 39 6.75 21.18 -2.74
C ASP A 39 5.63 21.73 -1.83
N ALA A 40 4.37 21.44 -2.16
CA ALA A 40 3.23 21.84 -1.32
C ALA A 40 3.26 21.20 0.07
N ALA A 41 3.62 19.92 0.18
CA ALA A 41 3.75 19.26 1.47
C ALA A 41 4.90 19.83 2.31
N VAL A 42 6.03 20.13 1.69
CA VAL A 42 7.18 20.78 2.35
C VAL A 42 6.79 22.16 2.87
N LYS A 43 6.10 22.98 2.06
CA LYS A 43 5.62 24.30 2.48
C LYS A 43 4.63 24.18 3.65
N GLN A 44 3.69 23.25 3.55
CA GLN A 44 2.68 23.02 4.58
C GLN A 44 3.32 22.51 5.90
N SER A 45 4.30 21.61 5.83
CA SER A 45 4.97 21.08 7.03
C SER A 45 5.76 22.14 7.77
N ILE A 46 6.46 23.02 7.04
CA ILE A 46 7.18 24.16 7.63
C ILE A 46 6.20 25.16 8.24
N GLN A 47 5.10 25.48 7.56
CA GLN A 47 4.07 26.37 8.09
C GLN A 47 3.47 25.83 9.40
N VAL A 48 3.18 24.53 9.45
CA VAL A 48 2.68 23.87 10.67
C VAL A 48 3.76 23.88 11.77
N HIS A 49 5.01 23.60 11.43
CA HIS A 49 6.12 23.60 12.38
C HIS A 49 6.32 24.96 13.06
N LEU A 50 6.29 26.05 12.29
CA LEU A 50 6.54 27.40 12.78
C LEU A 50 5.32 28.07 13.42
N GLY A 51 4.11 27.75 12.95
CA GLY A 51 2.89 28.45 13.33
C GLY A 51 1.94 27.68 14.26
N ALA A 52 1.99 26.35 14.27
CA ALA A 52 1.01 25.55 15.00
C ALA A 52 1.53 25.11 16.39
N PRO A 53 0.64 24.91 17.39
CA PRO A 53 0.99 24.40 18.72
C PRO A 53 1.68 23.01 18.69
N GLU A 54 2.16 22.54 19.85
CA GLU A 54 2.79 21.23 19.99
C GLU A 54 1.98 20.07 19.39
N GLY A 55 2.71 19.16 18.73
CA GLY A 55 2.16 17.99 18.06
C GLY A 55 3.04 17.57 16.89
N ASP A 56 3.21 16.27 16.71
CA ASP A 56 4.03 15.72 15.63
C ASP A 56 3.27 15.74 14.30
N ILE A 57 4.03 15.80 13.21
CA ILE A 57 3.55 15.88 11.83
C ILE A 57 3.71 14.51 11.17
N LEU A 58 2.68 14.05 10.47
CA LEU A 58 2.71 12.87 9.60
C LEU A 58 2.36 13.30 8.18
N ILE A 59 3.30 13.12 7.26
CA ILE A 59 3.12 13.43 5.83
C ILE A 59 2.96 12.11 5.07
N PHE A 60 1.89 12.00 4.28
CA PHE A 60 1.68 10.88 3.37
C PHE A 60 2.24 11.19 1.98
N MET A 61 3.22 10.39 1.56
CA MET A 61 3.89 10.43 0.25
C MET A 61 3.75 9.08 -0.47
N THR A 62 4.12 9.05 -1.75
CA THR A 62 3.75 7.93 -2.64
C THR A 62 4.78 6.80 -2.67
N GLY A 63 6.05 7.10 -2.43
CA GLY A 63 7.13 6.12 -2.41
C GLY A 63 8.44 6.69 -1.89
N GLN A 64 9.50 5.87 -1.93
CA GLN A 64 10.82 6.20 -1.39
C GLN A 64 11.40 7.49 -1.95
N GLU A 65 11.39 7.66 -3.28
CA GLU A 65 11.98 8.83 -3.94
C GLU A 65 11.32 10.13 -3.45
N ASP A 66 9.99 10.20 -3.44
CA ASP A 66 9.26 11.38 -2.95
C ASP A 66 9.52 11.62 -1.46
N ILE A 67 9.63 10.55 -0.66
CA ILE A 67 9.90 10.65 0.78
C ILE A 67 11.28 11.26 1.02
N GLU A 68 12.32 10.73 0.37
CA GLU A 68 13.70 11.21 0.53
C GLU A 68 13.81 12.69 0.11
N VAL A 69 13.27 13.04 -1.06
CA VAL A 69 13.27 14.42 -1.56
C VAL A 69 12.50 15.35 -0.61
N THR A 70 11.34 14.92 -0.10
CA THR A 70 10.57 15.70 0.88
C THR A 70 11.39 15.93 2.15
N CYS A 71 12.07 14.90 2.67
CA CYS A 71 12.89 15.01 3.88
C CYS A 71 14.05 15.99 3.68
N GLU A 72 14.76 15.89 2.56
CA GLU A 72 15.87 16.77 2.20
C GLU A 72 15.41 18.22 2.07
N LEU A 73 14.32 18.47 1.33
CA LEU A 73 13.79 19.82 1.13
C LEU A 73 13.26 20.47 2.42
N ILE A 74 12.70 19.69 3.34
CA ILE A 74 12.30 20.20 4.67
C ILE A 74 13.55 20.64 5.44
N ALA A 75 14.58 19.79 5.49
CA ALA A 75 15.81 20.09 6.21
C ALA A 75 16.54 21.31 5.62
N GLU A 76 16.65 21.39 4.29
CA GLU A 76 17.27 22.52 3.58
C GLU A 76 16.55 23.84 3.86
N ARG A 77 15.21 23.87 3.69
CA ARG A 77 14.44 25.10 3.88
C ARG A 77 14.41 25.56 5.32
N LEU A 78 14.39 24.64 6.29
CA LEU A 78 14.52 25.01 7.70
C LEU A 78 15.92 25.53 8.03
N GLY A 79 16.98 24.96 7.43
CA GLY A 79 18.35 25.45 7.60
C GLY A 79 18.59 26.85 7.05
N ASN A 80 17.82 27.27 6.05
CA ASN A 80 17.87 28.61 5.46
C ASN A 80 17.10 29.67 6.27
N LEU A 81 16.34 29.28 7.29
CA LEU A 81 15.59 30.21 8.14
C LEU A 81 16.41 30.56 9.39
N GLU A 82 16.56 31.86 9.65
CA GLU A 82 17.16 32.33 10.89
C GLU A 82 16.25 31.99 12.09
N GLU A 83 16.83 31.45 13.16
CA GLU A 83 16.14 31.11 14.43
C GLU A 83 15.02 30.06 14.34
N ALA A 84 14.99 29.20 13.31
CA ALA A 84 13.99 28.13 13.24
C ALA A 84 14.18 27.09 14.36
N PRO A 85 13.10 26.70 15.08
CA PRO A 85 13.18 25.64 16.07
C PRO A 85 13.56 24.31 15.39
N PRO A 86 14.32 23.43 16.06
CA PRO A 86 14.73 22.16 15.48
C PRO A 86 13.52 21.29 15.14
N LEU A 87 13.62 20.53 14.04
CA LEU A 87 12.63 19.55 13.61
C LEU A 87 13.33 18.22 13.32
N SER A 88 12.84 17.12 13.90
CA SER A 88 13.34 15.79 13.60
C SER A 88 12.57 15.19 12.43
N VAL A 89 13.20 15.14 11.25
CA VAL A 89 12.58 14.61 10.03
C VAL A 89 12.95 13.14 9.85
N LEU A 90 11.95 12.26 9.76
CA LEU A 90 12.14 10.81 9.77
C LEU A 90 11.38 10.14 8.60
N PRO A 91 12.08 9.48 7.65
CA PRO A 91 11.42 8.75 6.57
C PRO A 91 10.92 7.38 7.04
N ILE A 92 9.83 6.90 6.44
CA ILE A 92 9.39 5.52 6.59
C ILE A 92 8.72 4.95 5.33
N TYR A 93 9.27 3.84 4.84
CA TYR A 93 8.77 3.08 3.70
C TYR A 93 9.18 1.61 3.85
N SER A 94 8.54 0.71 3.11
CA SER A 94 8.64 -0.75 3.34
C SER A 94 10.04 -1.34 3.22
N GLN A 95 10.93 -0.74 2.42
CA GLN A 95 12.30 -1.21 2.20
C GLN A 95 13.31 -0.67 3.24
N LEU A 96 12.88 0.22 4.15
CA LEU A 96 13.78 0.81 5.15
C LEU A 96 14.24 -0.26 6.16
N PRO A 97 15.52 -0.31 6.56
CA PRO A 97 16.01 -1.23 7.60
C PRO A 97 15.23 -1.11 8.92
N SER A 98 15.02 -2.24 9.60
CA SER A 98 14.20 -2.33 10.82
C SER A 98 14.66 -1.40 11.93
N ASP A 99 15.97 -1.22 12.10
CA ASP A 99 16.59 -0.35 13.08
C ASP A 99 16.34 1.14 12.80
N LEU A 100 16.21 1.53 11.52
CA LEU A 100 15.77 2.87 11.15
C LEU A 100 14.26 3.04 11.29
N GLN A 101 13.47 2.01 10.96
CA GLN A 101 12.03 2.00 11.24
C GLN A 101 11.74 2.10 12.74
N ALA A 102 12.59 1.58 13.62
CA ALA A 102 12.39 1.69 15.06
C ALA A 102 12.51 3.14 15.57
N LYS A 103 13.28 4.01 14.88
CA LYS A 103 13.53 5.39 15.31
C LYS A 103 12.27 6.26 15.35
N ILE A 104 11.30 6.02 14.46
CA ILE A 104 10.04 6.80 14.44
C ILE A 104 9.20 6.63 15.71
N PHE A 105 9.34 5.49 16.40
CA PHE A 105 8.62 5.20 17.65
C PHE A 105 9.31 5.78 18.88
N GLN A 106 10.59 6.13 18.77
CA GLN A 106 11.32 6.74 19.87
C GLN A 106 10.77 8.16 20.11
N LYS A 107 10.67 8.55 21.38
CA LYS A 107 10.35 9.93 21.72
C LYS A 107 11.53 10.79 21.31
N ALA A 108 11.25 11.93 20.68
CA ALA A 108 12.29 12.87 20.34
C ALA A 108 12.95 13.41 21.63
N GLU A 109 14.28 13.50 21.59
CA GLU A 109 15.04 14.10 22.67
C GLU A 109 14.68 15.59 22.81
N ASN A 110 14.65 16.10 24.04
CA ASN A 110 14.42 17.52 24.35
C ASN A 110 13.08 18.13 23.89
N GLY A 111 12.06 17.31 23.61
CA GLY A 111 10.74 17.81 23.21
C GLY A 111 10.69 18.37 21.79
N ILE A 112 11.68 18.03 20.96
CA ILE A 112 11.74 18.42 19.54
C ILE A 112 10.55 17.81 18.80
N ARG A 113 9.88 18.59 17.95
CA ARG A 113 8.78 18.09 17.11
C ARG A 113 9.30 17.06 16.10
N LYS A 114 8.57 15.97 15.90
CA LYS A 114 8.85 14.99 14.84
C LYS A 114 8.01 15.28 13.60
N CYS A 115 8.64 15.13 12.44
CA CYS A 115 7.99 15.12 11.14
C CYS A 115 8.28 13.77 10.47
N VAL A 116 7.30 12.88 10.49
CA VAL A 116 7.39 11.56 9.87
C VAL A 116 6.85 11.66 8.44
N VAL A 117 7.65 11.24 7.46
CA VAL A 117 7.25 11.21 6.04
C VAL A 117 7.10 9.75 5.62
N ALA A 118 5.87 9.34 5.33
CA ALA A 118 5.48 7.94 5.25
C ALA A 118 4.73 7.59 3.97
N THR A 119 4.84 6.33 3.53
CA THR A 119 3.87 5.75 2.59
C THR A 119 2.56 5.36 3.30
N ASN A 120 1.66 4.69 2.59
CA ASN A 120 0.45 4.10 3.16
C ASN A 120 0.69 3.05 4.27
N ILE A 121 1.95 2.69 4.59
CA ILE A 121 2.27 1.88 5.78
C ILE A 121 1.77 2.51 7.09
N ALA A 122 1.77 3.85 7.16
CA ALA A 122 1.26 4.58 8.31
C ALA A 122 -0.28 4.66 8.35
N GLU A 123 -0.98 4.28 7.26
CA GLU A 123 -2.44 4.39 7.13
C GLU A 123 -3.19 3.35 7.95
N THR A 124 -2.63 2.15 8.12
CA THR A 124 -3.26 1.02 8.84
C THR A 124 -2.30 0.45 9.87
N SER A 125 -1.14 -0.02 9.41
CA SER A 125 -0.21 -0.90 10.15
C SER A 125 0.64 -0.23 11.23
N LEU A 126 0.71 1.11 11.26
CA LEU A 126 1.60 1.84 12.16
C LEU A 126 0.90 2.88 13.03
N THR A 127 1.16 2.86 14.32
CA THR A 127 0.69 3.87 15.27
C THR A 127 1.89 4.65 15.79
N VAL A 128 2.15 5.82 15.21
CA VAL A 128 3.12 6.77 15.77
C VAL A 128 2.39 7.61 16.81
N ASP A 129 2.87 7.55 18.05
CA ASP A 129 2.33 8.38 19.14
C ASP A 129 2.76 9.84 18.95
N GLY A 130 1.89 10.76 19.33
CA GLY A 130 2.16 12.21 19.29
C GLY A 130 1.70 12.93 18.02
N ILE A 131 1.25 12.20 16.99
CA ILE A 131 0.74 12.81 15.76
C ILE A 131 -0.53 13.62 16.05
N ARG A 132 -0.49 14.90 15.68
CA ARG A 132 -1.64 15.83 15.68
C ARG A 132 -1.88 16.48 14.33
N TYR A 133 -0.87 16.52 13.47
CA TYR A 133 -0.97 17.15 12.16
C TYR A 133 -0.74 16.10 11.07
N VAL A 134 -1.70 15.93 10.19
CA VAL A 134 -1.56 15.06 9.02
C VAL A 134 -1.51 15.95 7.77
N ILE A 135 -0.56 15.67 6.88
CA ILE A 135 -0.47 16.29 5.56
C ILE A 135 -0.63 15.17 4.54
N ASP A 136 -1.67 15.25 3.72
CA ASP A 136 -2.04 14.20 2.78
C ASP A 136 -1.92 14.69 1.34
N ALA A 137 -0.95 14.13 0.61
CA ALA A 137 -0.77 14.41 -0.82
C ALA A 137 -1.93 13.86 -1.67
N GLY A 138 -2.74 12.94 -1.16
CA GLY A 138 -3.91 12.41 -1.88
C GLY A 138 -3.60 11.31 -2.89
N TYR A 139 -2.37 10.79 -2.91
CA TYR A 139 -1.95 9.72 -3.82
C TYR A 139 -1.43 8.48 -3.10
N CYS A 140 -1.42 7.36 -3.81
CA CYS A 140 -0.78 6.11 -3.41
C CYS A 140 -0.29 5.34 -4.64
N LYS A 141 0.73 4.50 -4.46
CA LYS A 141 1.15 3.54 -5.47
C LYS A 141 0.41 2.22 -5.26
N LEU A 142 -0.31 1.76 -6.28
CA LEU A 142 -1.04 0.49 -6.26
C LEU A 142 -0.48 -0.45 -7.32
N LYS A 143 -0.43 -1.74 -6.97
CA LYS A 143 -0.11 -2.82 -7.89
C LYS A 143 -1.33 -3.07 -8.78
N VAL A 144 -1.16 -2.92 -10.09
CA VAL A 144 -2.20 -3.12 -11.10
C VAL A 144 -1.70 -4.05 -12.20
N PHE A 145 -2.48 -5.08 -12.49
CA PHE A 145 -2.23 -6.04 -13.55
C PHE A 145 -2.68 -5.50 -14.90
N ASN A 146 -1.78 -5.51 -15.90
CA ASN A 146 -2.15 -5.23 -17.27
C ASN A 146 -2.34 -6.56 -18.03
N PRO A 147 -3.59 -6.98 -18.32
CA PRO A 147 -3.85 -8.27 -18.98
C PRO A 147 -3.33 -8.34 -20.41
N LYS A 148 -3.17 -7.21 -21.11
CA LYS A 148 -2.64 -7.19 -22.49
C LYS A 148 -1.13 -7.47 -22.52
N ILE A 149 -0.42 -7.02 -21.50
CA ILE A 149 1.04 -7.19 -21.37
C ILE A 149 1.37 -8.44 -20.55
N GLY A 150 0.44 -8.90 -19.71
CA GLY A 150 0.61 -10.06 -18.83
C GLY A 150 1.51 -9.80 -17.63
N MET A 151 1.66 -8.54 -17.21
CA MET A 151 2.54 -8.14 -16.11
C MET A 151 1.85 -7.19 -15.12
N ASP A 152 2.25 -7.31 -13.86
CA ASP A 152 1.90 -6.35 -12.82
C ASP A 152 2.79 -5.12 -12.90
N ALA A 153 2.19 -3.93 -12.79
CA ALA A 153 2.90 -2.67 -12.72
C ALA A 153 2.52 -1.92 -11.44
N LEU A 154 3.47 -1.20 -10.86
CA LEU A 154 3.21 -0.28 -9.77
C LEU A 154 2.90 1.09 -10.36
N GLN A 155 1.66 1.55 -10.23
CA GLN A 155 1.19 2.80 -10.81
C GLN A 155 0.68 3.75 -9.74
N LEU A 156 0.79 5.05 -10.00
CA LEU A 156 0.30 6.10 -9.13
C LEU A 156 -1.20 6.32 -9.36
N PHE A 157 -1.97 6.30 -8.27
CA PHE A 157 -3.41 6.59 -8.30
C PHE A 157 -3.79 7.57 -7.19
N PRO A 158 -4.84 8.38 -7.39
CA PRO A 158 -5.50 9.07 -6.29
C PRO A 158 -6.02 8.05 -5.28
N ILE A 159 -5.99 8.42 -4.01
CA ILE A 159 -6.54 7.58 -2.93
C ILE A 159 -8.07 7.59 -2.96
N SER A 160 -8.69 6.59 -2.31
CA SER A 160 -10.14 6.64 -2.07
C SER A 160 -10.50 7.57 -0.92
N GLN A 161 -11.75 8.01 -0.86
CA GLN A 161 -12.29 8.76 0.27
C GLN A 161 -12.12 7.99 1.59
N ALA A 162 -12.31 6.67 1.57
CA ALA A 162 -12.07 5.81 2.72
C ALA A 162 -10.60 5.83 3.20
N ASN A 163 -9.63 5.91 2.27
CA ASN A 163 -8.22 6.05 2.62
C ASN A 163 -7.93 7.44 3.19
N ALA A 164 -8.41 8.50 2.53
CA ALA A 164 -8.26 9.88 2.99
C ALA A 164 -8.82 10.10 4.40
N ASN A 165 -9.95 9.46 4.73
CA ASN A 165 -10.54 9.50 6.06
C ASN A 165 -9.72 8.71 7.09
N GLN A 166 -9.14 7.56 6.72
CA GLN A 166 -8.23 6.82 7.59
C GLN A 166 -6.94 7.59 7.87
N ARG A 167 -6.37 8.25 6.85
CA ARG A 167 -5.19 9.12 6.97
C ARG A 167 -5.47 10.28 7.91
N ALA A 168 -6.58 11.01 7.69
CA ALA A 168 -7.00 12.10 8.58
C ALA A 168 -7.20 11.62 10.03
N GLY A 169 -7.79 10.44 10.23
CA GLY A 169 -7.99 9.85 11.55
C GLY A 169 -6.70 9.61 12.35
N ARG A 170 -5.52 9.60 11.71
CA ARG A 170 -4.22 9.48 12.41
C ARG A 170 -3.92 10.71 13.26
N ALA A 171 -4.42 11.89 12.89
CA ALA A 171 -4.29 13.11 13.68
C ALA A 171 -5.11 13.10 14.98
N GLY A 172 -6.21 12.33 15.02
CA GLY A 172 -7.17 12.33 16.13
C GLY A 172 -6.92 11.27 17.20
N ARG A 173 -5.74 10.63 17.24
CA ARG A 173 -5.50 9.48 18.14
C ARG A 173 -5.13 9.88 19.56
N THR A 174 -4.32 10.92 19.71
CA THR A 174 -3.80 11.35 21.02
C THR A 174 -4.53 12.57 21.57
N GLY A 175 -5.17 13.36 20.70
CA GLY A 175 -5.93 14.55 21.04
C GLY A 175 -6.53 15.18 19.78
N PRO A 176 -7.19 16.34 19.89
CA PRO A 176 -7.65 17.09 18.73
C PRO A 176 -6.50 17.38 17.77
N GLY A 177 -6.76 17.22 16.48
CA GLY A 177 -5.74 17.34 15.44
C GLY A 177 -6.26 18.02 14.18
N VAL A 178 -5.38 18.21 13.21
CA VAL A 178 -5.70 18.83 11.91
C VAL A 178 -5.18 17.95 10.79
N SER A 179 -5.98 17.76 9.75
CA SER A 179 -5.58 17.10 8.51
C SER A 179 -5.62 18.09 7.36
N TYR A 180 -4.45 18.37 6.80
CA TYR A 180 -4.27 19.18 5.60
C TYR A 180 -4.26 18.28 4.37
N ARG A 181 -5.29 18.40 3.54
CA ARG A 181 -5.44 17.68 2.28
C ARG A 181 -4.94 18.57 1.15
N LEU A 182 -3.91 18.14 0.44
CA LEU A 182 -3.27 18.89 -0.64
C LEU A 182 -4.04 18.79 -1.98
N TYR A 183 -5.36 18.61 -1.88
CA TYR A 183 -6.30 18.48 -2.99
C TYR A 183 -7.57 19.25 -2.63
N THR A 184 -8.35 19.61 -3.63
CA THR A 184 -9.57 20.39 -3.43
C THR A 184 -10.70 19.51 -2.92
N ILE A 185 -11.76 20.17 -2.40
CA ILE A 185 -12.98 19.47 -2.02
C ILE A 185 -13.65 18.79 -3.23
N GLY A 186 -13.63 19.44 -4.41
CA GLY A 186 -14.16 18.85 -5.65
C GLY A 186 -13.41 17.58 -6.05
N GLN A 187 -12.08 17.56 -5.94
CA GLN A 187 -11.30 16.34 -6.19
C GLN A 187 -11.67 15.22 -5.21
N PHE A 188 -11.89 15.54 -3.94
CA PHE A 188 -12.28 14.55 -2.93
C PHE A 188 -13.69 13.98 -3.16
N GLU A 189 -14.65 14.83 -3.50
CA GLU A 189 -16.06 14.43 -3.62
C GLU A 189 -16.40 13.83 -4.99
N GLU A 190 -15.83 14.36 -6.07
CA GLU A 190 -16.22 14.03 -7.45
C GLU A 190 -15.19 13.13 -8.17
N GLU A 191 -13.90 13.27 -7.90
CA GLU A 191 -12.85 12.51 -8.61
C GLU A 191 -12.39 11.26 -7.85
N MET A 192 -12.33 11.30 -6.51
CA MET A 192 -11.90 10.16 -5.70
C MET A 192 -13.00 9.13 -5.53
N LEU A 193 -12.65 7.85 -5.69
CA LEU A 193 -13.55 6.73 -5.41
C LEU A 193 -13.93 6.68 -3.93
N THR A 194 -15.15 6.22 -3.62
CA THR A 194 -15.61 6.09 -2.23
C THR A 194 -14.76 5.09 -1.44
N SER A 195 -14.41 3.96 -2.05
CA SER A 195 -13.57 2.91 -1.50
C SER A 195 -12.54 2.44 -2.51
N THR A 196 -11.41 1.91 -2.03
CA THR A 196 -10.37 1.33 -2.90
C THR A 196 -10.92 0.13 -3.67
N VAL A 197 -10.65 0.08 -4.98
CA VAL A 197 -10.96 -1.09 -5.83
C VAL A 197 -10.30 -2.33 -5.23
N PRO A 198 -10.98 -3.45 -4.97
CA PRO A 198 -10.44 -4.66 -4.35
C PRO A 198 -9.20 -5.24 -5.04
N GLU A 199 -8.32 -5.90 -4.27
CA GLU A 199 -7.07 -6.47 -4.80
C GLU A 199 -7.30 -7.54 -5.88
N ILE A 200 -8.27 -8.42 -5.65
CA ILE A 200 -8.63 -9.48 -6.61
C ILE A 200 -9.03 -8.92 -7.99
N GLN A 201 -9.53 -7.69 -8.06
CA GLN A 201 -9.93 -7.08 -9.33
C GLN A 201 -8.76 -6.42 -10.09
N ARG A 202 -7.60 -6.26 -9.43
CA ARG A 202 -6.48 -5.46 -9.94
C ARG A 202 -5.13 -6.21 -9.98
N THR A 203 -5.06 -7.49 -9.63
CA THR A 203 -3.80 -8.27 -9.63
C THR A 203 -3.88 -9.52 -10.52
N ASN A 204 -2.72 -10.12 -10.84
CA ASN A 204 -2.68 -11.42 -11.49
C ASN A 204 -3.29 -12.52 -10.59
N LEU A 205 -4.21 -13.29 -11.14
CA LEU A 205 -4.96 -14.33 -10.41
C LEU A 205 -4.36 -15.73 -10.57
N ALA A 206 -3.20 -15.91 -11.21
CA ALA A 206 -2.65 -17.24 -11.48
C ALA A 206 -2.48 -18.10 -10.20
N ASN A 207 -1.92 -17.53 -9.13
CA ASN A 207 -1.83 -18.22 -7.84
C ASN A 207 -3.20 -18.52 -7.22
N VAL A 208 -4.12 -17.55 -7.29
CA VAL A 208 -5.47 -17.69 -6.72
C VAL A 208 -6.26 -18.78 -7.46
N VAL A 209 -6.20 -18.80 -8.78
CA VAL A 209 -6.83 -19.81 -9.64
C VAL A 209 -6.26 -21.19 -9.35
N LEU A 210 -4.93 -21.30 -9.24
CA LEU A 210 -4.26 -22.55 -8.92
C LEU A 210 -4.71 -23.11 -7.56
N LEU A 211 -4.77 -22.24 -6.54
CA LEU A 211 -5.24 -22.59 -5.20
C LEU A 211 -6.74 -22.97 -5.18
N LEU A 212 -7.61 -22.21 -5.84
CA LEU A 212 -9.04 -22.54 -5.90
C LEU A 212 -9.28 -23.89 -6.58
N LYS A 213 -8.50 -24.20 -7.62
CA LYS A 213 -8.55 -25.48 -8.31
C LYS A 213 -8.05 -26.63 -7.43
N SER A 214 -7.02 -26.42 -6.61
CA SER A 214 -6.56 -27.44 -5.65
C SER A 214 -7.58 -27.71 -4.54
N LEU A 215 -8.34 -26.70 -4.14
CA LEU A 215 -9.48 -26.81 -3.21
C LEU A 215 -10.72 -27.48 -3.82
N GLY A 216 -10.68 -27.85 -5.10
CA GLY A 216 -11.77 -28.56 -5.78
C GLY A 216 -12.85 -27.66 -6.39
N VAL A 217 -12.60 -26.35 -6.50
CA VAL A 217 -13.53 -25.43 -7.18
C VAL A 217 -13.52 -25.69 -8.69
N ARG A 218 -14.61 -26.25 -9.22
CA ARG A 218 -14.73 -26.58 -10.64
C ARG A 218 -14.97 -25.35 -11.51
N ASP A 219 -16.01 -24.59 -11.18
CA ASP A 219 -16.44 -23.41 -11.93
C ASP A 219 -16.05 -22.13 -11.18
N LEU A 220 -15.00 -21.47 -11.65
CA LEU A 220 -14.50 -20.22 -11.08
C LEU A 220 -15.42 -19.03 -11.38
N MET A 221 -16.22 -19.11 -12.44
CA MET A 221 -17.15 -18.04 -12.84
C MET A 221 -18.36 -17.97 -11.92
N ARG A 222 -18.74 -19.12 -11.34
CA ARG A 222 -19.82 -19.23 -10.36
C ARG A 222 -19.33 -19.21 -8.91
N PHE A 223 -18.03 -19.09 -8.69
CA PHE A 223 -17.51 -19.01 -7.34
C PHE A 223 -17.99 -17.73 -6.66
N HIS A 224 -18.45 -17.84 -5.42
CA HIS A 224 -19.07 -16.75 -4.68
C HIS A 224 -18.00 -15.81 -4.10
N PHE A 225 -17.41 -14.97 -4.95
CA PHE A 225 -16.54 -13.88 -4.51
C PHE A 225 -17.37 -12.73 -3.94
N MET A 226 -16.89 -12.10 -2.87
CA MET A 226 -17.47 -10.85 -2.35
C MET A 226 -17.33 -9.72 -3.38
N ASP A 227 -16.19 -9.69 -4.07
CA ASP A 227 -15.89 -8.79 -5.17
C ASP A 227 -15.36 -9.61 -6.34
N PRO A 228 -16.21 -9.98 -7.31
CA PRO A 228 -15.78 -10.83 -8.41
C PRO A 228 -14.72 -10.11 -9.26
N PRO A 229 -13.61 -10.79 -9.63
CA PRO A 229 -12.65 -10.24 -10.58
C PRO A 229 -13.24 -10.15 -11.99
N PRO A 230 -12.66 -9.30 -12.87
CA PRO A 230 -13.00 -9.31 -14.28
C PRO A 230 -12.83 -10.70 -14.89
N GLN A 231 -13.81 -11.12 -15.69
CA GLN A 231 -13.82 -12.45 -16.32
C GLN A 231 -12.56 -12.70 -17.15
N ASP A 232 -12.10 -11.67 -17.87
CA ASP A 232 -10.88 -11.73 -18.67
C ASP A 232 -9.63 -12.05 -17.83
N ASN A 233 -9.55 -11.54 -16.59
CA ASN A 233 -8.42 -11.85 -15.71
C ASN A 233 -8.43 -13.32 -15.29
N ILE A 234 -9.60 -13.89 -14.97
CA ILE A 234 -9.74 -15.32 -14.66
C ILE A 234 -9.32 -16.16 -15.87
N LEU A 235 -9.84 -15.84 -17.06
CA LEU A 235 -9.56 -16.58 -18.29
C LEU A 235 -8.06 -16.52 -18.65
N ASN A 236 -7.44 -15.34 -18.56
CA ASN A 236 -6.01 -15.19 -18.82
C ASN A 236 -5.16 -16.01 -17.84
N SER A 237 -5.49 -15.99 -16.54
CA SER A 237 -4.80 -16.80 -15.54
C SER A 237 -5.00 -18.31 -15.76
N MET A 238 -6.20 -18.75 -16.18
CA MET A 238 -6.44 -20.15 -16.57
C MET A 238 -5.64 -20.56 -17.80
N CYS A 239 -5.60 -19.72 -18.84
CA CYS A 239 -4.79 -19.95 -20.03
C CYS A 239 -3.30 -20.04 -19.68
N GLN A 240 -2.80 -19.14 -18.83
CA GLN A 240 -1.42 -19.17 -18.36
C GLN A 240 -1.07 -20.48 -17.65
N LEU A 241 -1.92 -20.94 -16.73
CA LEU A 241 -1.72 -22.21 -16.01
C LEU A 241 -1.82 -23.43 -16.93
N TRP A 242 -2.69 -23.38 -17.94
CA TRP A 242 -2.78 -24.40 -18.98
C TRP A 242 -1.51 -24.47 -19.83
N VAL A 243 -0.97 -23.32 -20.27
CA VAL A 243 0.34 -23.24 -20.96
C VAL A 243 1.48 -23.78 -20.08
N PHE A 244 1.39 -23.57 -18.77
CA PHE A 244 2.34 -24.14 -17.82
C PHE A 244 2.17 -25.65 -17.62
N GLY A 245 1.07 -26.26 -18.08
CA GLY A 245 0.76 -27.67 -17.86
C GLY A 245 0.23 -27.95 -16.46
N ALA A 246 -0.10 -26.91 -15.68
CA ALA A 246 -0.73 -27.04 -14.37
C ALA A 246 -2.22 -27.41 -14.48
N LEU A 247 -2.87 -26.98 -15.58
CA LEU A 247 -4.25 -27.35 -15.92
C LEU A 247 -4.28 -28.18 -17.22
N ASP A 248 -5.22 -29.10 -17.31
CA ASP A 248 -5.50 -29.87 -18.54
C ASP A 248 -6.48 -29.13 -19.48
N ASN A 249 -6.78 -29.73 -20.64
CA ASN A 249 -7.69 -29.17 -21.65
C ASN A 249 -9.15 -29.02 -21.16
N THR A 250 -9.49 -29.66 -20.05
CA THR A 250 -10.81 -29.57 -19.41
C THR A 250 -10.82 -28.59 -18.23
N GLY A 251 -9.67 -27.96 -17.92
CA GLY A 251 -9.51 -27.03 -16.81
C GLY A 251 -9.39 -27.70 -15.45
N ASN A 252 -9.04 -28.99 -15.40
CA ASN A 252 -8.75 -29.72 -14.17
C ASN A 252 -7.25 -29.67 -13.83
N LEU A 253 -6.94 -29.80 -12.53
CA LEU A 253 -5.58 -29.74 -12.02
C LEU A 253 -4.79 -31.02 -12.36
N THR A 254 -3.65 -30.87 -13.02
CA THR A 254 -2.74 -31.98 -13.36
C THR A 254 -1.88 -32.40 -12.17
N GLN A 255 -1.10 -33.48 -12.31
CA GLN A 255 -0.12 -33.86 -11.29
C GLN A 255 0.94 -32.77 -11.09
N LEU A 256 1.41 -32.15 -12.17
CA LEU A 256 2.32 -31.00 -12.13
C LEU A 256 1.68 -29.83 -11.37
N GLY A 257 0.43 -29.50 -11.70
CA GLY A 257 -0.31 -28.44 -11.01
C GLY A 257 -0.44 -28.69 -9.51
N ARG A 258 -0.67 -29.93 -9.08
CA ARG A 258 -0.70 -30.31 -7.66
C ARG A 258 0.65 -30.09 -6.98
N GLN A 259 1.75 -30.46 -7.63
CA GLN A 259 3.09 -30.20 -7.08
C GLN A 259 3.38 -28.69 -6.99
N MET A 260 2.93 -27.90 -7.97
CA MET A 260 3.13 -26.45 -7.97
C MET A 260 2.42 -25.75 -6.80
N VAL A 261 1.25 -26.25 -6.37
CA VAL A 261 0.47 -25.70 -5.23
C VAL A 261 1.23 -25.81 -3.90
N GLU A 262 2.09 -26.81 -3.74
CA GLU A 262 2.86 -27.03 -2.52
C GLU A 262 3.95 -25.96 -2.30
N PHE A 263 4.31 -25.20 -3.34
CA PHE A 263 5.30 -24.13 -3.24
C PHE A 263 4.62 -22.78 -2.95
N PRO A 264 5.15 -21.99 -2.00
CA PRO A 264 4.67 -20.63 -1.73
C PRO A 264 5.26 -19.62 -2.73
N LEU A 265 5.20 -19.95 -4.02
CA LEU A 265 5.83 -19.20 -5.12
C LEU A 265 4.84 -18.96 -6.25
N ASP A 266 5.13 -17.96 -7.09
CA ASP A 266 4.39 -17.76 -8.34
C ASP A 266 4.49 -18.99 -9.25
N PRO A 267 3.46 -19.30 -10.07
CA PRO A 267 3.37 -20.58 -10.76
C PRO A 267 4.50 -20.76 -11.79
N ALA A 268 4.98 -19.66 -12.36
CA ALA A 268 6.13 -19.67 -13.25
C ALA A 268 7.42 -20.12 -12.54
N LEU A 269 7.64 -19.64 -11.31
CA LEU A 269 8.81 -19.98 -10.50
C LEU A 269 8.70 -21.40 -9.94
N SER A 270 7.50 -21.83 -9.50
CA SER A 270 7.25 -23.20 -9.07
C SER A 270 7.51 -24.20 -10.21
N LYS A 271 7.07 -23.89 -11.43
CA LYS A 271 7.35 -24.71 -12.61
C LYS A 271 8.85 -24.75 -12.91
N LEU A 272 9.56 -23.62 -12.83
CA LEU A 272 10.99 -23.57 -13.06
C LEU A 272 11.75 -24.53 -12.13
N LEU A 273 11.42 -24.54 -10.84
CA LEU A 273 12.04 -25.45 -9.86
C LEU A 273 11.76 -26.92 -10.17
N LEU A 274 10.51 -27.25 -10.51
CA LEU A 274 10.13 -28.64 -10.84
C LEU A 274 10.86 -29.15 -12.08
N VAL A 275 10.96 -28.33 -13.13
CA VAL A 275 11.70 -28.69 -14.34
C VAL A 275 13.21 -28.74 -14.09
N ALA A 276 13.76 -27.85 -13.25
CA ALA A 276 15.18 -27.87 -12.91
C ALA A 276 15.60 -29.17 -12.21
N CYS A 277 14.72 -29.78 -11.41
CA CYS A 277 14.94 -31.11 -10.84
C CYS A 277 15.06 -32.19 -11.92
N GLU A 278 14.24 -32.14 -12.97
CA GLU A 278 14.31 -33.08 -14.11
C GLU A 278 15.56 -32.87 -14.95
N MET A 279 16.03 -31.63 -15.08
CA MET A 279 17.22 -31.26 -15.84
C MET A 279 18.54 -31.42 -15.05
N GLY A 280 18.47 -31.73 -13.76
CA GLY A 280 19.65 -31.91 -12.89
C GLY A 280 20.37 -30.62 -12.49
N CYS A 281 19.69 -29.46 -12.53
CA CYS A 281 20.22 -28.13 -12.19
C CYS A 281 19.39 -27.43 -11.09
N SER A 282 18.90 -28.20 -10.14
CA SER A 282 17.99 -27.72 -9.09
C SER A 282 18.66 -26.77 -8.09
N GLU A 283 19.95 -26.93 -7.81
CA GLU A 283 20.70 -26.09 -6.86
C GLU A 283 20.83 -24.65 -7.38
N GLU A 284 21.21 -24.49 -8.65
CA GLU A 284 21.34 -23.19 -9.29
C GLU A 284 19.97 -22.51 -9.46
N ALA A 285 18.96 -23.28 -9.90
CA ALA A 285 17.60 -22.76 -10.04
C ALA A 285 17.01 -22.32 -8.70
N LEU A 286 17.21 -23.09 -7.64
CA LEU A 286 16.77 -22.73 -6.28
C LEU A 286 17.43 -21.44 -5.81
N THR A 287 18.73 -21.27 -6.06
CA THR A 287 19.45 -20.04 -5.73
C THR A 287 18.86 -18.84 -6.47
N ILE A 288 18.63 -18.96 -7.78
CA ILE A 288 18.04 -17.89 -8.60
C ILE A 288 16.63 -17.53 -8.11
N VAL A 289 15.77 -18.53 -7.90
CA VAL A 289 14.39 -18.31 -7.44
C VAL A 289 14.35 -17.69 -6.04
N SER A 290 15.25 -18.10 -5.15
CA SER A 290 15.38 -17.49 -3.82
C SER A 290 15.73 -16.01 -3.91
N MET A 291 16.67 -15.65 -4.80
CA MET A 291 17.06 -14.26 -5.03
C MET A 291 15.98 -13.42 -5.70
N LEU A 292 15.14 -14.00 -6.57
CA LEU A 292 14.01 -13.33 -7.20
C LEU A 292 12.82 -13.12 -6.24
N SER A 293 12.74 -13.92 -5.19
CA SER A 293 11.64 -13.87 -4.22
C SER A 293 11.83 -12.79 -3.15
N VAL A 294 13.02 -12.16 -3.10
CA VAL A 294 13.34 -11.06 -2.20
C VAL A 294 13.43 -9.72 -2.96
N PRO A 295 13.23 -8.58 -2.30
CA PRO A 295 13.50 -7.28 -2.90
C PRO A 295 14.95 -7.20 -3.41
N SER A 296 15.20 -6.29 -4.37
CA SER A 296 16.53 -6.07 -4.94
C SER A 296 17.59 -5.93 -3.85
N ILE A 297 18.58 -6.82 -3.85
CA ILE A 297 19.72 -6.79 -2.93
C ILE A 297 20.69 -5.65 -3.20
N PHE A 298 20.63 -5.06 -4.40
CA PHE A 298 21.49 -3.94 -4.75
C PHE A 298 20.97 -2.68 -4.08
N PHE A 299 21.62 -2.31 -2.97
CA PHE A 299 21.51 -0.97 -2.42
C PHE A 299 22.31 -0.02 -3.30
N ARG A 300 21.66 1.00 -3.86
CA ARG A 300 22.33 2.11 -4.54
C ARG A 300 22.27 3.32 -3.62
N PRO A 301 23.35 3.59 -2.84
CA PRO A 301 23.45 4.85 -2.12
C PRO A 301 23.47 5.99 -3.14
N LYS A 302 22.70 7.04 -2.87
CA LYS A 302 22.84 8.33 -3.54
C LYS A 302 23.96 9.13 -2.91
#